data_AF-A0A3D4JGZ0-F1
#
_entry.id   AF-A0A3D4JGZ0-F1
#
_cell.length_a   1.000
_cell.length_b   1.000
_cell.length_c   1.000
_cell.angle_alpha   90.00
_cell.angle_beta   90.00
_cell.angle_gamma   90.00
#
_symmetry.space_group_name_H-M   'P 1'
#
loop_
_entity.id
_entity.type
_entity.pdbx_description
1 polymer ?
#
loop_
_entity_poly.entity_id
_entity_poly.type
_entity_poly.pdbx_seq_one_letter_code
_entity_poly.pdbx_strand_id
1 'polypeptide(L)'
;MDDRSKYTQGGYEKFRKAVFAMSKPVLDKRFNENRNEWIVITKNILFNQKGQKTFSKPPTKEEEIILKIRGGFNEIALSYDSMTEIPLYLKKYPQKLIWKSKFLEFVIVNYLNEVYILSERLEAYTKKIIRLYKKHPDIAKVEKEILTFDKLFKDLFNSHNNNLRGEHVHVRRFEDDDLNRLVYLEVLYHNGNNPNDKFVNSEYKKAIAFNKK
;
A
#
# COMPACT_ATOMS: atom_id res chain seq x y z
N MET A 1 17.56 -16.71 5.33
CA MET A 1 16.90 -15.88 4.30
C MET A 1 15.45 -16.31 4.27
N ASP A 2 14.52 -15.39 4.52
CA ASP A 2 13.08 -15.66 4.50
C ASP A 2 12.68 -16.01 3.06
N ASP A 3 12.11 -17.20 2.84
CA ASP A 3 11.77 -17.72 1.52
C ASP A 3 10.52 -17.01 0.99
N ARG A 4 10.71 -15.75 0.57
CA ARG A 4 9.66 -14.94 -0.07
C ARG A 4 9.08 -15.65 -1.31
N SER A 5 9.76 -16.66 -1.84
CA SER A 5 9.33 -17.41 -3.02
C SER A 5 8.00 -18.16 -2.80
N LYS A 6 7.68 -18.57 -1.56
CA LYS A 6 6.40 -19.23 -1.23
C LYS A 6 5.17 -18.32 -1.35
N TYR A 7 5.36 -17.00 -1.26
CA TYR A 7 4.28 -16.02 -1.47
C TYR A 7 4.25 -15.46 -2.91
N THR A 8 5.23 -15.80 -3.76
CA THR A 8 5.38 -15.24 -5.12
C THR A 8 4.54 -15.89 -6.22
N GLN A 9 3.71 -16.89 -5.91
CA GLN A 9 2.75 -17.48 -6.85
C GLN A 9 1.30 -17.00 -6.64
N GLY A 10 1.08 -15.99 -5.80
CA GLY A 10 -0.24 -15.40 -5.56
C GLY A 10 -0.81 -14.66 -6.76
N GLY A 11 -2.13 -14.42 -6.74
CA GLY A 11 -2.84 -13.67 -7.78
C GLY A 11 -2.28 -12.26 -8.01
N TYR A 12 -1.81 -11.59 -6.95
CA TYR A 12 -1.16 -10.28 -7.02
C TYR A 12 0.08 -10.28 -7.93
N GLU A 13 1.02 -11.20 -7.74
CA GLU A 13 2.25 -11.25 -8.56
C GLU A 13 1.96 -11.61 -10.02
N LYS A 14 0.96 -12.46 -10.27
CA LYS A 14 0.49 -12.74 -11.63
C LYS A 14 -0.06 -11.47 -12.30
N PHE A 15 -0.89 -10.73 -11.57
CA PHE A 15 -1.47 -9.48 -12.06
C PHE A 15 -0.40 -8.39 -12.28
N ARG A 16 0.53 -8.23 -11.33
CA ARG A 16 1.71 -7.36 -11.44
C ARG A 16 2.49 -7.65 -12.72
N LYS A 17 2.86 -8.91 -12.94
CA LYS A 17 3.57 -9.34 -14.16
C LYS A 17 2.78 -9.01 -15.42
N ALA A 18 1.47 -9.24 -15.43
CA ALA A 18 0.62 -8.93 -16.58
C ALA A 18 0.59 -7.43 -16.91
N VAL A 19 0.40 -6.56 -15.91
CA VAL A 19 0.40 -5.10 -16.11
C VAL A 19 1.75 -4.61 -16.64
N PHE A 20 2.85 -5.12 -16.08
CA PHE A 20 4.19 -4.74 -16.53
C PHE A 20 4.47 -5.25 -17.95
N ALA A 21 4.14 -6.50 -18.26
CA ALA A 21 4.29 -7.09 -19.58
C ALA A 21 3.49 -6.31 -20.65
N MET A 22 2.24 -5.94 -20.34
CA MET A 22 1.41 -5.12 -21.23
C MET A 22 2.04 -3.74 -21.49
N SER A 23 2.58 -3.09 -20.46
CA SER A 23 3.13 -1.73 -20.59
C SER A 23 4.53 -1.66 -21.20
N LYS A 24 5.27 -2.76 -21.16
CA LYS A 24 6.69 -2.81 -21.56
C LYS A 24 6.91 -2.40 -23.02
N PRO A 25 6.17 -2.91 -24.03
CA PRO A 25 6.38 -2.51 -25.42
C PRO A 25 6.17 -1.01 -25.66
N VAL A 26 5.16 -0.41 -25.00
CA VAL A 26 4.90 1.04 -25.08
C VAL A 26 6.06 1.84 -24.49
N LEU A 27 6.55 1.43 -23.32
CA LEU A 27 7.67 2.09 -22.66
C LEU A 27 8.97 1.94 -23.45
N ASP A 28 9.27 0.73 -23.93
CA ASP A 28 10.47 0.43 -24.71
C ASP A 28 10.48 1.22 -26.03
N LYS A 29 9.35 1.26 -26.75
CA LYS A 29 9.21 2.08 -27.96
C LYS A 29 9.46 3.56 -27.67
N ARG A 30 8.77 4.14 -26.68
CA ARG A 30 8.93 5.56 -26.34
C ARG A 30 10.35 5.88 -25.87
N PHE A 31 10.97 4.98 -25.11
CA PHE A 31 12.35 5.12 -24.67
C PHE A 31 13.31 5.13 -25.87
N ASN A 32 13.16 4.18 -26.81
CA ASN A 32 14.03 4.08 -27.97
C ASN A 32 13.88 5.28 -28.92
N GLU A 33 12.65 5.74 -29.16
CA GLU A 33 12.38 6.91 -30.01
C GLU A 33 12.84 8.24 -29.39
N ASN A 34 12.91 8.33 -28.05
CA ASN A 34 13.13 9.59 -27.33
C ASN A 34 14.24 9.49 -26.27
N ARG A 35 15.28 8.67 -26.52
CA ARG A 35 16.31 8.33 -25.53
C ARG A 35 16.99 9.55 -24.91
N ASN A 36 17.34 10.54 -25.74
CA ASN A 36 17.99 11.77 -25.28
C ASN A 36 17.07 12.60 -24.38
N GLU A 37 15.80 12.78 -24.77
CA GLU A 37 14.80 13.44 -23.92
C GLU A 37 14.64 12.70 -22.60
N TRP A 38 14.59 11.37 -22.63
CA TRP A 38 14.44 10.56 -21.41
C TRP A 38 15.60 10.77 -20.43
N ILE A 39 16.84 10.86 -20.92
CA ILE A 39 18.01 11.16 -20.09
C ILE A 39 17.87 12.55 -19.44
N VAL A 40 17.46 13.56 -20.21
CA VAL A 40 17.24 14.93 -19.70
C VAL A 40 16.13 14.97 -18.66
N ILE A 41 14.97 14.36 -18.96
CA ILE A 41 13.83 14.27 -18.05
C ILE A 41 14.23 13.57 -16.76
N THR A 42 14.91 12.42 -16.86
CA THR A 42 15.34 11.64 -15.70
C THR A 42 16.32 12.42 -14.85
N LYS A 43 17.31 13.08 -15.46
CA LYS A 43 18.24 13.98 -14.75
C LYS A 43 17.49 15.10 -14.04
N ASN A 44 16.56 15.76 -14.72
CA ASN A 44 15.79 16.86 -14.14
C ASN A 44 14.90 16.43 -12.98
N ILE A 45 14.29 15.24 -13.06
CA ILE A 45 13.49 14.67 -11.97
C ILE A 45 14.39 14.26 -10.80
N LEU A 46 15.43 13.45 -11.05
CA LEU A 46 16.29 12.90 -9.99
C LEU A 46 17.05 13.96 -9.22
N PHE A 47 17.54 15.01 -9.90
CA PHE A 47 18.32 16.08 -9.29
C PHE A 47 17.48 17.34 -9.02
N ASN A 48 16.16 17.26 -9.13
CA ASN A 48 15.22 18.37 -8.99
C ASN A 48 15.65 19.64 -9.76
N GLN A 49 16.18 19.47 -10.97
CA GLN A 49 16.64 20.59 -11.79
C GLN A 49 15.44 21.26 -12.47
N LYS A 50 15.57 22.56 -12.73
CA LYS A 50 14.64 23.28 -13.60
C LYS A 50 14.80 22.75 -15.03
N GLY A 51 13.69 22.67 -15.79
CA GLY A 51 13.71 22.26 -17.19
C GLY A 51 12.62 21.26 -17.54
N GLN A 52 12.81 20.56 -18.67
CA GLN A 52 11.87 19.58 -19.20
C GLN A 52 11.72 18.39 -18.23
N LYS A 53 10.48 18.13 -17.78
CA LYS A 53 10.12 16.99 -16.91
C LYS A 53 9.14 16.02 -17.58
N THR A 54 8.78 16.28 -18.83
CA THR A 54 7.85 15.48 -19.64
C THR A 54 8.36 15.39 -21.07
N PHE A 55 8.00 14.33 -21.79
CA PHE A 55 8.33 14.21 -23.21
C PHE A 55 7.73 15.35 -24.02
N SER A 56 8.42 15.79 -25.07
CA SER A 56 7.93 16.84 -25.98
C SER A 56 6.71 16.35 -26.75
N LYS A 57 6.74 15.09 -27.21
CA LYS A 57 5.64 14.46 -27.94
C LYS A 57 4.68 13.77 -26.97
N PRO A 58 3.38 14.14 -26.96
CA PRO A 58 2.39 13.46 -26.12
C PRO A 58 2.21 11.99 -26.52
N PRO A 59 1.73 11.13 -25.61
CA PRO A 59 1.35 9.76 -25.94
C PRO A 59 0.19 9.71 -26.94
N THR A 60 0.17 8.65 -27.76
CA THR A 60 -1.04 8.30 -28.50
C THR A 60 -2.15 7.91 -27.51
N LYS A 61 -3.41 7.86 -27.95
CA LYS A 61 -4.52 7.47 -27.07
C LYS A 61 -4.34 6.08 -26.48
N GLU A 62 -3.82 5.13 -27.25
CA GLU A 62 -3.55 3.76 -26.80
C GLU A 62 -2.43 3.72 -25.77
N GLU A 63 -1.33 4.45 -26.04
CA GLU A 63 -0.23 4.60 -25.08
C GLU A 63 -0.73 5.25 -23.79
N GLU A 64 -1.56 6.28 -23.88
CA GLU A 64 -2.14 6.98 -22.74
C GLU A 64 -2.99 6.05 -21.87
N ILE A 65 -3.84 5.21 -22.47
CA ILE A 65 -4.64 4.22 -21.74
C ILE A 65 -3.71 3.26 -20.98
N ILE A 66 -2.72 2.68 -21.67
CA ILE A 66 -1.78 1.71 -21.08
C ILE A 66 -0.98 2.35 -19.93
N LEU A 67 -0.46 3.57 -20.13
CA LEU A 67 0.29 4.30 -19.12
C LEU A 67 -0.58 4.66 -17.91
N LYS A 68 -1.85 5.03 -18.12
CA LYS A 68 -2.79 5.33 -17.02
C LYS A 68 -3.20 4.09 -16.23
N ILE A 69 -3.38 2.94 -16.90
CA ILE A 69 -3.62 1.64 -16.26
C ILE A 69 -2.42 1.25 -15.40
N ARG A 70 -1.21 1.31 -15.95
CA ARG A 70 0.02 1.02 -15.20
C ARG A 70 0.20 1.97 -14.02
N GLY A 71 0.02 3.28 -14.24
CA GLY A 71 0.16 4.28 -13.19
C GLY A 71 -0.81 4.06 -12.03
N GLY A 72 -2.08 3.77 -12.33
CA GLY A 72 -3.05 3.46 -11.27
C GLY A 72 -2.75 2.15 -10.53
N PHE A 73 -2.24 1.14 -11.25
CA PHE A 73 -1.80 -0.11 -10.62
C PHE A 73 -0.59 0.09 -9.70
N ASN A 74 0.37 0.94 -10.09
CA ASN A 74 1.54 1.20 -9.24
C ASN A 74 1.15 1.79 -7.87
N GLU A 75 0.14 2.67 -7.81
CA GLU A 75 -0.36 3.20 -6.53
C GLU A 75 -0.95 2.11 -5.64
N ILE A 76 -1.68 1.16 -6.23
CA ILE A 76 -2.23 -0.02 -5.53
C ILE A 76 -1.09 -0.92 -5.04
N ALA A 77 -0.12 -1.20 -5.91
CA ALA A 77 1.05 -2.03 -5.60
C ALA A 77 1.87 -1.44 -4.44
N LEU A 78 2.05 -0.11 -4.42
CA LEU A 78 2.76 0.56 -3.33
C LEU A 78 2.03 0.43 -1.99
N SER A 79 0.69 0.60 -1.94
CA SER A 79 -0.05 0.36 -0.70
C SER A 79 0.03 -1.10 -0.25
N TYR A 80 -0.11 -2.04 -1.18
CA TYR A 80 0.02 -3.46 -0.86
C TYR A 80 1.41 -3.80 -0.32
N ASP A 81 2.47 -3.35 -1.00
CA ASP A 81 3.85 -3.55 -0.60
C ASP A 81 4.08 -2.94 0.80
N SER A 82 3.62 -1.70 1.07
CA SER A 82 3.66 -1.07 2.40
C SER A 82 2.99 -1.93 3.48
N MET A 83 1.79 -2.47 3.23
CA MET A 83 1.12 -3.37 4.17
C MET A 83 1.92 -4.63 4.46
N THR A 84 2.57 -5.22 3.44
CA THR A 84 3.40 -6.43 3.62
C THR A 84 4.71 -6.14 4.34
N GLU A 85 5.21 -4.89 4.31
CA GLU A 85 6.42 -4.45 4.99
C GLU A 85 6.18 -4.09 6.46
N ILE A 86 4.96 -3.67 6.83
CA ILE A 86 4.61 -3.30 8.21
C ILE A 86 5.03 -4.35 9.26
N PRO A 87 4.77 -5.66 9.07
CA PRO A 87 5.24 -6.68 9.99
C PRO A 87 6.76 -6.75 10.15
N LEU A 88 7.54 -6.29 9.16
CA LEU A 88 8.99 -6.19 9.25
C LEU A 88 9.43 -5.04 10.15
N TYR A 89 8.70 -3.92 10.15
CA TYR A 89 8.94 -2.81 11.07
C TYR A 89 8.66 -3.21 12.52
N LEU A 90 7.60 -4.01 12.78
CA LEU A 90 7.32 -4.56 14.12
C LEU A 90 8.49 -5.38 14.67
N LYS A 91 9.20 -6.13 13.82
CA LYS A 91 10.36 -6.94 14.23
C LYS A 91 11.57 -6.08 14.60
N LYS A 92 11.69 -4.87 14.05
CA LYS A 92 12.82 -3.96 14.23
C LYS A 92 12.41 -2.73 15.04
N TYR A 93 11.96 -2.97 16.26
CA TYR A 93 11.67 -1.90 17.21
C TYR A 93 12.89 -0.96 17.37
N PRO A 94 12.77 0.35 17.10
CA PRO A 94 13.83 1.31 17.31
C PRO A 94 14.01 1.51 18.83
N GLN A 95 14.98 0.79 19.41
CA GLN A 95 15.24 0.87 20.84
C GLN A 95 15.65 2.30 21.25
N LYS A 96 15.17 2.73 22.44
CA LYS A 96 15.59 3.91 23.23
C LYS A 96 14.92 5.27 22.98
N LEU A 97 14.10 5.46 21.94
CA LEU A 97 13.52 6.79 21.66
C LEU A 97 12.01 6.92 21.86
N ILE A 98 11.28 5.80 21.86
CA ILE A 98 9.81 5.77 21.91
C ILE A 98 9.41 4.67 22.91
N TRP A 99 8.20 4.71 23.46
CA TRP A 99 7.63 3.60 24.23
C TRP A 99 7.14 2.50 23.28
N LYS A 100 7.21 1.22 23.67
CA LYS A 100 6.84 0.10 22.79
C LYS A 100 5.36 0.10 22.48
N SER A 101 4.51 0.46 23.44
CA SER A 101 3.08 0.64 23.22
C SER A 101 2.83 1.71 22.17
N LYS A 102 3.51 2.86 22.25
CA LYS A 102 3.39 3.95 21.27
C LYS A 102 3.89 3.57 19.88
N PHE A 103 4.98 2.81 19.80
CA PHE A 103 5.43 2.28 18.53
C PHE A 103 4.43 1.27 17.95
N LEU A 104 3.90 0.36 18.77
CA LEU A 104 2.91 -0.63 18.34
C LEU A 104 1.61 0.04 17.87
N GLU A 105 1.09 0.99 18.65
CA GLU A 105 -0.05 1.84 18.31
C GLU A 105 0.17 2.52 16.95
N PHE A 106 1.31 3.18 16.78
CA PHE A 106 1.68 3.82 15.51
C PHE A 106 1.65 2.83 14.34
N VAL A 107 2.23 1.64 14.50
CA VAL A 107 2.30 0.66 13.41
C VAL A 107 0.90 0.09 13.08
N ILE A 108 0.07 -0.21 14.09
CA ILE A 108 -1.31 -0.67 13.89
C ILE A 108 -2.13 0.40 13.14
N VAL A 109 -2.04 1.66 13.58
CA VAL A 109 -2.74 2.77 12.92
C VAL A 109 -2.29 2.94 11.48
N ASN A 110 -0.98 2.82 11.19
CA ASN A 110 -0.49 2.87 9.81
C ASN A 110 -1.01 1.70 8.97
N TYR A 111 -1.09 0.49 9.54
CA TYR A 111 -1.66 -0.66 8.84
C TYR A 111 -3.12 -0.43 8.46
N LEU A 112 -3.94 0.00 9.41
CA LEU A 112 -5.35 0.30 9.17
C LEU A 112 -5.53 1.42 8.15
N ASN A 113 -4.68 2.44 8.19
CA ASN A 113 -4.67 3.50 7.18
C ASN A 113 -4.33 2.99 5.79
N GLU A 114 -3.33 2.11 5.65
CA GLU A 114 -2.99 1.52 4.35
C GLU A 114 -4.10 0.59 3.82
N VAL A 115 -4.75 -0.20 4.68
CA VAL A 115 -5.94 -0.99 4.29
C VAL A 115 -7.02 -0.08 3.69
N TYR A 116 -7.30 1.05 4.35
CA TYR A 116 -8.26 2.02 3.85
C TYR A 116 -7.82 2.67 2.54
N ILE A 117 -6.57 3.14 2.46
CA ILE A 117 -6.03 3.78 1.24
C ILE A 117 -6.06 2.81 0.07
N LEU A 118 -5.69 1.54 0.29
CA LEU A 118 -5.76 0.48 -0.71
C LEU A 118 -7.19 0.32 -1.22
N SER A 119 -8.18 0.33 -0.30
CA SER A 119 -9.59 0.25 -0.66
C SER A 119 -10.03 1.40 -1.57
N GLU A 120 -9.81 2.63 -1.15
CA GLU A 120 -10.17 3.82 -1.94
C GLU A 120 -9.47 3.83 -3.30
N ARG A 121 -8.18 3.44 -3.34
CA ARG A 121 -7.40 3.35 -4.58
C ARG A 121 -7.98 2.31 -5.53
N LEU A 122 -8.39 1.14 -5.04
CA LEU A 122 -8.98 0.09 -5.85
C LEU A 122 -10.32 0.52 -6.45
N GLU A 123 -11.19 1.15 -5.66
CA GLU A 123 -12.46 1.69 -6.15
C GLU A 123 -12.25 2.83 -7.17
N ALA A 124 -11.32 3.74 -6.91
CA ALA A 124 -10.98 4.80 -7.85
C ALA A 124 -10.39 4.22 -9.15
N TYR A 125 -9.60 3.15 -9.05
CA TYR A 125 -8.95 2.51 -10.18
C TYR A 125 -9.94 1.81 -11.11
N THR A 126 -10.91 1.05 -10.58
CA THR A 126 -11.96 0.40 -11.38
C THR A 126 -12.78 1.44 -12.16
N LYS A 127 -13.23 2.50 -11.48
CA LYS A 127 -13.94 3.64 -12.10
C LYS A 127 -13.09 4.31 -13.17
N LYS A 128 -11.78 4.47 -12.93
CA LYS A 128 -10.84 5.07 -13.90
C LYS A 128 -10.71 4.20 -15.15
N ILE A 129 -10.59 2.88 -15.03
CA ILE A 129 -10.49 2.00 -16.20
C ILE A 129 -11.77 2.06 -17.04
N ILE A 130 -12.96 1.99 -16.43
CA ILE A 130 -14.24 2.12 -17.16
C ILE A 130 -14.28 3.44 -17.95
N ARG A 131 -13.87 4.55 -17.33
CA ARG A 131 -13.81 5.87 -18.00
C ARG A 131 -12.83 5.89 -19.17
N LEU A 132 -11.67 5.22 -19.06
CA LEU A 132 -10.69 5.13 -20.14
C LEU A 132 -11.22 4.34 -21.34
N TYR A 133 -12.02 3.31 -21.10
CA TYR A 133 -12.60 2.48 -22.15
C TYR A 133 -13.94 2.99 -22.68
N LYS A 134 -14.50 4.11 -22.18
CA LYS A 134 -15.87 4.57 -22.50
C LYS A 134 -16.19 4.65 -24.01
N LYS A 135 -15.20 4.88 -24.86
CA LYS A 135 -15.33 4.94 -26.34
C LYS A 135 -14.56 3.84 -27.06
N HIS A 136 -14.05 2.85 -26.34
CA HIS A 136 -13.30 1.74 -26.87
C HIS A 136 -14.26 0.63 -27.32
N PRO A 137 -14.00 -0.07 -28.44
CA PRO A 137 -14.85 -1.18 -28.90
C PRO A 137 -15.09 -2.26 -27.84
N ASP A 138 -14.10 -2.49 -26.97
CA ASP A 138 -14.15 -3.51 -25.92
C ASP A 138 -14.83 -3.10 -24.60
N ILE A 139 -15.49 -1.94 -24.53
CA ILE A 139 -16.06 -1.42 -23.27
C ILE A 139 -16.98 -2.43 -22.57
N ALA A 140 -17.87 -3.12 -23.30
CA ALA A 140 -18.80 -4.07 -22.70
C ALA A 140 -18.09 -5.25 -22.02
N LYS A 141 -16.99 -5.73 -22.61
CA LYS A 141 -16.17 -6.79 -22.03
C LYS A 141 -15.44 -6.29 -20.79
N VAL A 142 -14.81 -5.12 -20.88
CA VAL A 142 -14.05 -4.53 -19.76
C VAL A 142 -14.95 -4.21 -18.58
N GLU A 143 -16.13 -3.64 -18.82
CA GLU A 143 -17.10 -3.31 -17.78
C GLU A 143 -17.59 -4.55 -17.05
N LYS A 144 -17.89 -5.64 -17.76
CA LYS A 144 -18.28 -6.92 -17.14
C LYS A 144 -17.19 -7.48 -16.22
N GLU A 145 -15.94 -7.49 -16.66
CA GLU A 145 -14.81 -7.98 -15.85
C GLU A 145 -14.59 -7.08 -14.62
N ILE A 146 -14.68 -5.75 -14.80
CA ILE A 146 -14.52 -4.80 -13.69
C ILE A 146 -15.66 -4.91 -12.68
N LEU A 147 -16.91 -5.08 -13.10
CA LEU A 147 -18.03 -5.26 -12.18
C LEU A 147 -17.88 -6.53 -11.34
N THR A 148 -17.36 -7.61 -11.95
CA THR A 148 -17.05 -8.85 -11.23
C THR A 148 -15.96 -8.61 -10.18
N PHE A 149 -14.89 -7.89 -10.55
CA PHE A 149 -13.82 -7.52 -9.63
C PHE A 149 -14.30 -6.59 -8.51
N ASP A 150 -15.09 -5.57 -8.83
CA ASP A 150 -15.63 -4.59 -7.89
C ASP A 150 -16.53 -5.25 -6.84
N LYS A 151 -17.32 -6.25 -7.24
CA LYS A 151 -18.13 -7.05 -6.31
C LYS A 151 -17.26 -7.82 -5.32
N LEU A 152 -16.29 -8.59 -5.81
CA LEU A 152 -15.37 -9.35 -4.95
C LEU A 152 -14.62 -8.43 -3.99
N PHE A 153 -14.19 -7.28 -4.49
CA PHE A 153 -13.50 -6.26 -3.72
C PHE A 153 -14.40 -5.66 -2.62
N LYS A 154 -15.62 -5.26 -2.95
CA LYS A 154 -16.59 -4.75 -1.96
C LYS A 154 -16.89 -5.79 -0.89
N ASP A 155 -17.06 -7.05 -1.26
CA ASP A 155 -17.32 -8.11 -0.30
C ASP A 155 -16.14 -8.29 0.69
N LEU A 156 -14.89 -8.13 0.23
CA LEU A 156 -13.68 -8.20 1.08
C LEU A 156 -13.51 -6.99 2.03
N PHE A 157 -13.82 -5.78 1.55
CA PHE A 157 -13.54 -4.55 2.28
C PHE A 157 -14.74 -3.97 3.05
N ASN A 158 -15.98 -4.31 2.67
CA ASN A 158 -17.18 -3.86 3.38
C ASN A 158 -17.22 -4.36 4.83
N SER A 159 -16.63 -5.52 5.13
CA SER A 159 -16.51 -6.02 6.51
C SER A 159 -15.49 -5.23 7.34
N HIS A 160 -14.54 -4.54 6.71
CA HIS A 160 -13.41 -3.88 7.37
C HIS A 160 -13.55 -2.35 7.43
N ASN A 161 -14.07 -1.70 6.39
CA ASN A 161 -14.02 -0.24 6.27
C ASN A 161 -15.10 0.51 7.07
N ASN A 162 -16.31 -0.04 7.20
CA ASN A 162 -17.44 0.74 7.71
C ASN A 162 -17.39 0.97 9.22
N ASN A 163 -16.70 0.11 9.97
CA ASN A 163 -16.68 0.19 11.44
C ASN A 163 -15.30 0.60 12.01
N LEU A 164 -14.20 0.11 11.44
CA LEU A 164 -12.88 0.37 12.02
C LEU A 164 -12.43 1.83 11.85
N ARG A 165 -12.61 2.45 10.68
CA ARG A 165 -12.06 3.80 10.48
C ARG A 165 -12.96 4.92 11.01
N GLY A 166 -14.28 4.76 10.90
CA GLY A 166 -15.25 5.78 11.29
C GLY A 166 -15.11 6.18 12.76
N GLU A 167 -14.92 5.20 13.65
CA GLU A 167 -14.77 5.45 15.09
C GLU A 167 -13.34 5.88 15.45
N HIS A 168 -12.32 5.24 14.88
CA HIS A 168 -10.91 5.49 15.24
C HIS A 168 -10.32 6.82 14.70
N VAL A 169 -10.88 7.37 13.62
CA VAL A 169 -10.38 8.64 13.04
C VAL A 169 -11.15 9.84 13.55
N HIS A 170 -12.43 9.68 13.91
CA HIS A 170 -13.31 10.80 14.24
C HIS A 170 -13.69 10.91 15.71
N VAL A 171 -13.57 9.84 16.51
CA VAL A 171 -14.12 9.83 17.87
C VAL A 171 -13.04 9.61 18.94
N ARG A 172 -12.21 8.57 18.83
CA ARG A 172 -11.12 8.27 19.78
C ARG A 172 -9.96 7.57 19.10
N ARG A 173 -8.77 7.62 19.71
CA ARG A 173 -7.64 6.77 19.29
C ARG A 173 -8.05 5.30 19.37
N PHE A 174 -7.38 4.45 18.60
CA PHE A 174 -7.57 3.00 18.61
C PHE A 174 -7.54 2.48 20.06
N GLU A 175 -8.70 2.05 20.56
CA GLU A 175 -8.87 1.46 21.90
C GLU A 175 -8.83 -0.05 21.75
N ASP A 176 -7.78 -0.66 22.29
CA ASP A 176 -7.60 -2.11 22.34
C ASP A 176 -7.12 -2.44 23.75
N ASP A 177 -7.80 -3.39 24.41
CA ASP A 177 -7.56 -3.70 25.83
C ASP A 177 -6.13 -4.18 26.08
N ASP A 178 -5.56 -4.95 25.15
CA ASP A 178 -4.18 -5.43 25.24
C ASP A 178 -3.17 -4.29 25.05
N LEU A 179 -3.43 -3.38 24.12
CA LEU A 179 -2.62 -2.19 23.92
C LEU A 179 -2.70 -1.24 25.12
N ASN A 180 -3.91 -1.01 25.65
CA ASN A 180 -4.14 -0.19 26.84
C ASN A 180 -3.44 -0.78 28.07
N ARG A 181 -3.52 -2.10 28.24
CA ARG A 181 -2.79 -2.84 29.27
C ARG A 181 -1.28 -2.68 29.10
N LEU A 182 -0.76 -2.78 27.87
CA LEU A 182 0.66 -2.56 27.60
C LEU A 182 1.11 -1.12 27.90
N VAL A 183 0.30 -0.12 27.53
CA VAL A 183 0.56 1.30 27.87
C VAL A 183 0.66 1.44 29.39
N TYR A 184 -0.28 0.88 30.14
CA TYR A 184 -0.30 0.96 31.61
C TYR A 184 0.96 0.33 32.23
N LEU A 185 1.37 -0.85 31.74
CA LEU A 185 2.59 -1.52 32.19
C LEU A 185 3.85 -0.69 31.91
N GLU A 186 3.92 -0.01 30.77
CA GLU A 186 5.04 0.87 30.46
C GLU A 186 5.06 2.14 31.32
N VAL A 187 3.90 2.73 31.62
CA VAL A 187 3.79 3.86 32.56
C VAL A 187 4.30 3.47 33.94
N LEU A 188 3.93 2.30 34.46
CA LEU A 188 4.42 1.81 35.75
C LEU A 188 5.94 1.58 35.72
N TYR A 189 6.46 0.96 34.65
CA TYR A 189 7.89 0.75 34.45
C TYR A 189 8.69 2.06 34.47
N HIS A 190 8.27 3.04 33.69
CA HIS A 190 8.97 4.32 33.56
C HIS A 190 8.89 5.19 34.82
N ASN A 191 7.86 5.00 35.66
CA ASN A 191 7.70 5.73 36.93
C ASN A 191 8.35 5.03 38.13
N GLY A 192 9.16 3.98 37.93
CA GLY A 192 9.87 3.27 39.00
C GLY A 192 8.99 2.34 39.84
N ASN A 193 7.71 2.20 39.49
CA ASN A 193 6.76 1.28 40.14
C ASN A 193 6.87 -0.10 39.48
N ASN A 194 8.00 -0.77 39.73
CA ASN A 194 8.60 -1.94 39.09
C ASN A 194 7.68 -3.11 38.61
N PRO A 195 7.24 -3.15 37.34
CA PRO A 195 7.27 -4.37 36.55
C PRO A 195 8.67 -4.55 35.98
N ASN A 196 9.27 -5.72 36.22
CA ASN A 196 10.57 -6.08 35.67
C ASN A 196 10.60 -5.84 34.13
N ASP A 197 11.65 -5.23 33.58
CA ASP A 197 11.82 -5.00 32.12
C ASP A 197 11.57 -6.28 31.30
N LYS A 198 11.94 -7.45 31.85
CA LYS A 198 11.64 -8.77 31.25
C LYS A 198 10.15 -9.01 31.06
N PHE A 199 9.30 -8.55 31.96
CA PHE A 199 7.84 -8.70 31.90
C PHE A 199 7.24 -7.85 30.77
N VAL A 200 7.54 -6.55 30.74
CA VAL A 200 7.09 -5.63 29.66
C VAL A 200 7.56 -6.15 28.29
N ASN A 201 8.82 -6.59 28.21
CA ASN A 201 9.36 -7.21 27.01
C ASN A 201 8.59 -8.48 26.59
N SER A 202 8.12 -9.28 27.54
CA SER A 202 7.35 -10.50 27.26
C SER A 202 5.94 -10.19 26.76
N GLU A 203 5.24 -9.22 27.37
CA GLU A 203 3.89 -8.82 26.96
C GLU A 203 3.92 -8.18 25.57
N TYR A 204 4.92 -7.34 25.28
CA TYR A 204 5.12 -6.80 23.93
C TYR A 204 5.31 -7.91 22.89
N LYS A 205 6.12 -8.94 23.20
CA LYS A 205 6.31 -10.09 22.29
C LYS A 205 5.02 -10.89 22.08
N LYS A 206 4.19 -11.04 23.12
CA LYS A 206 2.88 -11.70 23.02
C LYS A 206 1.93 -10.91 22.12
N ALA A 207 1.85 -9.59 22.30
CA ALA A 207 1.03 -8.71 21.46
C ALA A 207 1.42 -8.80 19.98
N ILE A 208 2.73 -8.88 19.67
CA ILE A 208 3.19 -9.09 18.28
C ILE A 208 2.84 -10.50 17.77
N ALA A 209 2.91 -11.53 18.63
CA ALA A 209 2.71 -12.93 18.23
C ALA A 209 1.26 -13.28 17.88
N PHE A 210 0.28 -12.50 18.38
CA PHE A 210 -1.14 -12.72 18.09
C PHE A 210 -1.48 -12.52 16.61
N ASN A 211 -0.68 -11.75 15.86
CA ASN A 211 -0.81 -11.54 14.41
C ASN A 211 -0.36 -12.74 13.54
N LYS A 212 -0.15 -13.93 14.11
CA LYS A 212 0.26 -15.15 13.38
C LYS A 212 -0.83 -16.22 13.26
N LYS A 213 -2.00 -16.02 13.89
CA LYS A 213 -3.18 -16.88 13.71
C LYS A 213 -4.13 -16.23 12.72
#